data_AF-A0A7X1GNL1-F1
#
_entry.id   AF-A0A7X1GNL1-F1
#
_cell.length_a   1.000
_cell.length_b   1.000
_cell.length_c   1.000
_cell.angle_alpha   90.00
_cell.angle_beta   90.00
_cell.angle_gamma   90.00
#
_symmetry.space_group_name_H-M   'P 1'
#
loop_
_entity.id
_entity.type
_entity.pdbx_description
1 polymer ?
#
loop_
_entity_poly.entity_id
_entity_poly.type
_entity_poly.pdbx_seq_one_letter_code
_entity_poly.pdbx_strand_id
1 'polypeptide(L)'
;MKPLPEDLQTPKQNLDEFADVAKRVLEYLPNIVSERVETRDYTILSSVVAGTTKFARPVNNNLFINKIEDFKKRYKLFLEALEQIKNGKKIKREDYSTIDAVVYTIQQSIGVGMDFLCNPNSARKHVGNRFEELIRNIVSQAGITNDKVVFKIPYPSEEGEKLYSCETDIILSPHERVKSNIKTINEDEIVISLKTTSKDRMGKIFLDKLLMQKFAEHPVKVVGIFLNDVQRKNTDKISYTFVSGLFMVYTKFLAQLEGAYFVDPPPITKGSPYNEHISSFSKFIADDIWKLLAS
;
A
#
# COMPACT_ATOMS: atom_id res chain seq x y z
N MET A 1 25.05 -9.88 -7.26
CA MET A 1 24.04 -9.12 -6.51
C MET A 1 24.13 -7.66 -6.95
N LYS A 2 23.01 -7.01 -7.30
CA LYS A 2 23.03 -5.61 -7.77
C LYS A 2 23.41 -4.64 -6.64
N PRO A 3 24.04 -3.50 -6.93
CA PRO A 3 24.16 -2.39 -5.98
C PRO A 3 22.80 -2.05 -5.34
N LEU A 4 22.76 -1.76 -4.04
CA LEU A 4 21.51 -1.50 -3.31
C LEU A 4 20.63 -0.41 -3.94
N PRO A 5 21.17 0.74 -4.42
CA PRO A 5 20.35 1.76 -5.08
C PRO A 5 19.68 1.27 -6.37
N GLU A 6 20.33 0.39 -7.13
CA GLU A 6 19.77 -0.21 -8.35
C GLU A 6 18.74 -1.29 -8.01
N ASP A 7 19.00 -2.09 -6.98
CA ASP A 7 18.08 -3.12 -6.53
C ASP A 7 16.77 -2.52 -6.01
N LEU A 8 16.84 -1.46 -5.21
CA LEU A 8 15.66 -0.72 -4.74
C LEU A 8 14.75 -0.30 -5.90
N GLN A 9 15.33 0.15 -7.02
CA GLN A 9 14.58 0.62 -8.19
C GLN A 9 14.11 -0.51 -9.13
N THR A 10 14.64 -1.73 -8.96
CA THR A 10 14.28 -2.90 -9.78
C THR A 10 12.95 -3.52 -9.31
N PRO A 11 12.07 -3.97 -10.22
CA PRO A 11 10.91 -4.80 -9.90
C PRO A 11 11.23 -6.01 -9.02
N LYS A 12 10.27 -6.39 -8.19
CA LYS A 12 10.35 -7.52 -7.25
C LYS A 12 9.28 -8.52 -7.61
N GLN A 13 9.69 -9.77 -7.85
CA GLN A 13 8.82 -10.81 -8.41
C GLN A 13 8.16 -11.70 -7.36
N ASN A 14 8.66 -11.69 -6.13
CA ASN A 14 8.18 -12.52 -5.04
C ASN A 14 8.48 -11.86 -3.68
N LEU A 15 7.88 -12.38 -2.61
CA LEU A 15 8.04 -11.84 -1.26
C LEU A 15 9.47 -11.98 -0.72
N ASP A 16 10.25 -12.97 -1.15
CA ASP A 16 11.61 -13.18 -0.67
C ASP A 16 12.55 -12.08 -1.19
N GLU A 17 12.42 -11.69 -2.46
CA GLU A 17 13.15 -10.55 -3.01
C GLU A 17 12.85 -9.24 -2.25
N PHE A 18 11.60 -9.06 -1.82
CA PHE A 18 11.20 -7.95 -0.96
C PHE A 18 11.84 -8.02 0.43
N ALA A 19 11.85 -9.20 1.05
CA ALA A 19 12.49 -9.41 2.34
C ALA A 19 14.02 -9.21 2.25
N ASP A 20 14.64 -9.65 1.17
CA ASP A 20 16.07 -9.50 0.90
C ASP A 20 16.46 -8.03 0.79
N VAL A 21 15.76 -7.24 -0.01
CA VAL A 21 16.07 -5.80 -0.11
C VAL A 21 15.81 -5.08 1.22
N ALA A 22 14.78 -5.46 1.97
CA ALA A 22 14.52 -4.89 3.29
C ALA A 22 15.65 -5.20 4.28
N LYS A 23 16.12 -6.45 4.35
CA LYS A 23 17.28 -6.84 5.17
C LYS A 23 18.52 -6.03 4.82
N ARG A 24 18.83 -5.89 3.52
CA ARG A 24 19.99 -5.12 3.06
C ARG A 24 19.91 -3.65 3.47
N VAL A 25 18.72 -3.04 3.44
CA VAL A 25 18.54 -1.68 3.96
C VAL A 25 18.75 -1.64 5.48
N LEU A 26 18.14 -2.56 6.23
CA LEU A 26 18.30 -2.64 7.69
C LEU A 26 19.77 -2.81 8.11
N GLU A 27 20.56 -3.57 7.35
CA GLU A 27 22.02 -3.71 7.55
C GLU A 27 22.79 -2.43 7.24
N TYR A 28 22.30 -1.65 6.27
CA TYR A 28 22.95 -0.44 5.81
C TYR A 28 22.66 0.78 6.71
N LEU A 29 21.46 0.87 7.28
CA LEU A 29 20.98 2.01 8.07
C LEU A 29 21.93 2.44 9.20
N PRO A 30 22.47 1.54 10.05
CA PRO A 30 23.37 1.92 11.13
C PRO A 30 24.63 2.68 10.66
N ASN A 31 25.08 2.43 9.42
CA ASN A 31 26.29 3.05 8.88
C ASN A 31 26.04 4.42 8.23
N ILE A 32 24.79 4.77 7.95
CA ILE A 32 24.46 6.03 7.25
C ILE A 32 23.65 7.02 8.07
N VAL A 33 22.90 6.54 9.07
CA VAL A 33 22.07 7.41 9.91
C VAL A 33 22.97 8.10 10.93
N SER A 34 23.02 9.42 10.86
CA SER A 34 23.76 10.27 11.79
C SER A 34 22.90 10.68 12.99
N GLU A 35 21.62 10.97 12.77
CA GLU A 35 20.72 11.43 13.82
C GLU A 35 19.35 10.74 13.74
N ARG A 36 18.70 10.65 14.91
CA ARG A 36 17.36 10.11 15.09
C ARG A 36 16.56 11.08 15.95
N VAL A 37 15.43 11.54 15.44
CA VAL A 37 14.53 12.45 16.15
C VAL A 37 13.18 11.77 16.34
N GLU A 38 12.80 11.56 17.59
CA GLU A 38 11.50 10.99 17.95
C GLU A 38 10.44 12.09 17.98
N THR A 39 9.29 11.80 17.38
CA THR A 39 8.14 12.71 17.34
C THR A 39 6.85 11.91 17.27
N ARG A 40 6.05 11.99 18.34
CA ARG A 40 4.89 11.11 18.55
C ARG A 40 5.34 9.64 18.47
N ASP A 41 4.65 8.80 17.70
CA ASP A 41 4.95 7.39 17.48
C ASP A 41 5.95 7.15 16.33
N TYR A 42 6.66 8.19 15.86
CA TYR A 42 7.53 8.11 14.68
C TYR A 42 8.96 8.56 14.96
N THR A 43 9.92 7.92 14.30
CA THR A 43 11.30 8.40 14.21
C THR A 43 11.57 9.05 12.86
N ILE A 44 12.19 10.23 12.87
CA ILE A 44 12.80 10.85 11.69
C ILE A 44 14.28 10.50 11.66
N LEU A 45 14.75 9.95 10.54
CA LEU A 45 16.16 9.59 10.33
C LEU A 45 16.83 10.65 9.45
N SER A 46 18.03 11.08 9.82
CA SER A 46 18.85 11.97 9.00
C SER A 46 20.29 11.43 8.82
N SER A 47 20.91 11.80 7.70
CA SER A 47 22.31 11.54 7.39
C SER A 47 23.00 12.87 7.13
N VAL A 48 24.11 13.13 7.84
CA VAL A 48 24.87 14.37 7.75
C VAL A 48 26.22 14.07 7.12
N VAL A 49 26.45 14.59 5.91
CA VAL A 49 27.70 14.40 5.16
C VAL A 49 28.17 15.75 4.65
N ALA A 50 29.40 16.14 5.02
CA ALA A 50 30.04 17.39 4.59
C ALA A 50 29.14 18.64 4.77
N GLY A 51 28.43 18.73 5.90
CA GLY A 51 27.52 19.84 6.21
C GLY A 51 26.17 19.82 5.49
N THR A 52 25.90 18.80 4.67
CA THR A 52 24.59 18.59 4.03
C THR A 52 23.80 17.53 4.79
N THR A 53 22.56 17.85 5.17
CA THR A 53 21.64 16.92 5.83
C THR A 53 20.63 16.35 4.85
N LYS A 54 20.63 15.02 4.68
CA LYS A 54 19.59 14.29 3.96
C LYS A 54 18.63 13.66 4.97
N PHE A 55 17.34 13.82 4.75
CA PHE A 55 16.30 13.23 5.61
C PHE A 55 15.62 12.08 4.88
N ALA A 56 15.33 11.02 5.62
CA ALA A 56 14.34 10.03 5.21
C ALA A 56 12.93 10.43 5.66
N ARG A 57 11.93 9.74 5.11
CA ARG A 57 10.57 9.73 5.64
C ARG A 57 10.54 9.31 7.12
N PRO A 58 9.57 9.82 7.91
CA PRO A 58 9.28 9.30 9.25
C PRO A 58 8.86 7.83 9.22
N VAL A 59 9.27 7.09 10.24
CA VAL A 59 8.99 5.64 10.38
C VAL A 59 8.26 5.39 11.69
N ASN A 60 7.14 4.66 11.66
CA ASN A 60 6.32 4.34 12.83
C ASN A 60 7.00 3.28 13.70
N ASN A 61 7.29 3.64 14.94
CA ASN A 61 8.00 2.81 15.92
C ASN A 61 7.21 1.59 16.39
N ASN A 62 5.88 1.65 16.29
CA ASN A 62 5.00 0.55 16.69
C ASN A 62 4.88 -0.54 15.60
N LEU A 63 5.29 -0.24 14.35
CA LEU A 63 5.19 -1.14 13.21
C LEU A 63 6.55 -1.56 12.67
N PHE A 64 7.55 -0.67 12.68
CA PHE A 64 8.83 -0.92 12.04
C PHE A 64 9.75 -1.83 12.85
N ILE A 65 10.17 -2.93 12.26
CA ILE A 65 11.04 -3.92 12.90
C ILE A 65 12.50 -3.53 12.64
N ASN A 66 13.09 -2.79 13.58
CA ASN A 66 14.45 -2.25 13.45
C ASN A 66 15.58 -3.30 13.45
N LYS A 67 15.35 -4.46 14.09
CA LYS A 67 16.38 -5.50 14.24
C LYS A 67 16.22 -6.57 13.15
N ILE A 68 17.29 -6.85 12.43
CA ILE A 68 17.32 -7.82 11.32
C ILE A 68 16.87 -9.21 11.79
N GLU A 69 17.34 -9.68 12.94
CA GLU A 69 16.98 -11.01 13.46
C GLU A 69 15.50 -11.10 13.84
N ASP A 70 14.92 -10.02 14.36
CA ASP A 70 13.49 -9.97 14.66
C ASP A 70 12.66 -9.90 13.37
N PHE A 71 13.15 -9.17 12.35
CA PHE A 71 12.53 -9.13 11.04
C PHE A 71 12.52 -10.51 10.38
N LYS A 72 13.66 -11.22 10.38
CA LYS A 72 13.75 -12.60 9.85
C LYS A 72 12.76 -13.54 10.53
N LYS A 73 12.62 -13.47 11.85
CA LYS A 73 11.65 -14.29 12.61
C LYS A 73 10.21 -13.94 12.26
N ARG A 74 9.86 -12.66 12.30
CA ARG A 74 8.50 -12.18 11.97
C ARG A 74 8.13 -12.43 10.52
N TYR A 75 9.09 -12.37 9.60
CA TYR A 75 8.87 -12.69 8.19
C TYR A 75 8.47 -14.16 7.98
N LYS A 76 9.07 -15.11 8.72
CA LYS A 76 8.63 -16.51 8.69
C LYS A 76 7.19 -16.67 9.19
N LEU A 77 6.87 -16.06 10.33
CA LEU A 77 5.50 -16.06 10.89
C LEU A 77 4.49 -15.42 9.93
N PHE A 78 4.91 -14.37 9.22
CA PHE A 78 4.10 -13.74 8.18
C PHE A 78 3.79 -14.70 7.02
N LEU A 79 4.78 -15.44 6.52
CA LEU A 79 4.54 -16.45 5.49
C LEU A 79 3.62 -17.57 5.99
N GLU A 80 3.81 -18.03 7.23
CA GLU A 80 2.93 -19.02 7.87
C GLU A 80 1.49 -18.52 8.02
N ALA A 81 1.29 -17.24 8.33
CA ALA A 81 -0.04 -16.61 8.39
C ALA A 81 -0.70 -16.55 7.00
N LEU A 82 0.03 -16.16 5.96
CA LEU A 82 -0.48 -16.15 4.58
C LEU A 82 -0.85 -17.57 4.10
N GLU A 83 -0.05 -18.57 4.44
CA GLU A 83 -0.35 -19.96 4.11
C GLU A 83 -1.60 -20.46 4.87
N GLN A 84 -1.79 -20.06 6.13
CA GLN A 84 -3.03 -20.36 6.85
C GLN A 84 -4.26 -19.71 6.19
N ILE A 85 -4.16 -18.43 5.83
CA ILE A 85 -5.20 -17.68 5.12
C ILE A 85 -5.56 -18.39 3.81
N LYS A 86 -4.55 -18.74 3.00
CA LYS A 86 -4.73 -19.47 1.73
C LYS A 86 -5.49 -20.79 1.89
N ASN A 87 -5.23 -21.49 2.99
CA ASN A 87 -5.90 -22.74 3.33
C ASN A 87 -7.27 -22.54 4.03
N GLY A 88 -7.82 -21.32 4.03
CA GLY A 88 -9.11 -20.99 4.64
C GLY A 88 -9.13 -21.08 6.16
N LYS A 89 -7.97 -21.10 6.82
CA LYS A 89 -7.87 -21.18 8.28
C LYS A 89 -7.93 -19.79 8.89
N LYS A 90 -8.63 -19.68 10.03
CA LYS A 90 -8.57 -18.48 10.86
C LYS A 90 -7.17 -18.35 11.47
N ILE A 91 -6.58 -17.17 11.31
CA ILE A 91 -5.32 -16.82 11.94
C ILE A 91 -5.55 -16.30 13.36
N LYS A 92 -4.49 -16.27 14.16
CA LYS A 92 -4.53 -15.75 15.53
C LYS A 92 -4.50 -14.24 15.52
N ARG A 93 -4.90 -13.61 16.64
CA ARG A 93 -4.90 -12.14 16.77
C ARG A 93 -3.50 -11.55 16.57
N GLU A 94 -2.46 -12.25 17.01
CA GLU A 94 -1.07 -11.84 16.89
C GLU A 94 -0.60 -11.84 15.43
N ASP A 95 -1.19 -12.69 14.58
CA ASP A 95 -0.85 -12.80 13.15
C ASP A 95 -1.26 -11.52 12.39
N TYR A 96 -2.37 -10.88 12.76
CA TYR A 96 -2.76 -9.59 12.18
C TYR A 96 -1.69 -8.53 12.40
N SER A 97 -1.18 -8.43 13.64
CA SER A 97 -0.10 -7.48 13.96
C SER A 97 1.21 -7.84 13.25
N THR A 98 1.45 -9.13 13.03
CA THR A 98 2.63 -9.62 12.30
C THR A 98 2.57 -9.23 10.83
N ILE A 99 1.40 -9.40 10.19
CA ILE A 99 1.16 -8.97 8.81
C ILE A 99 1.42 -7.47 8.66
N ASP A 100 0.77 -6.63 9.47
CA ASP A 100 0.93 -5.17 9.33
C ASP A 100 2.38 -4.73 9.56
N ALA A 101 3.05 -5.27 10.60
CA ALA A 101 4.44 -4.91 10.91
C ALA A 101 5.43 -5.35 9.82
N VAL A 102 5.29 -6.55 9.26
CA VAL A 102 6.18 -7.04 8.19
C VAL A 102 5.98 -6.26 6.90
N VAL A 103 4.73 -6.06 6.48
CA VAL A 103 4.39 -5.28 5.29
C VAL A 103 4.90 -3.84 5.42
N TYR A 104 4.66 -3.21 6.57
CA TYR A 104 5.17 -1.88 6.87
C TYR A 104 6.69 -1.82 6.82
N THR A 105 7.37 -2.78 7.47
CA THR A 105 8.84 -2.80 7.54
C THR A 105 9.46 -2.95 6.16
N ILE A 106 8.94 -3.84 5.31
CA ILE A 106 9.41 -4.00 3.93
C ILE A 106 9.25 -2.68 3.17
N GLN A 107 8.04 -2.13 3.17
CA GLN A 107 7.73 -0.95 2.39
C GLN A 107 8.50 0.28 2.86
N GLN A 108 8.65 0.48 4.17
CA GLN A 108 9.42 1.59 4.71
C GLN A 108 10.92 1.40 4.58
N SER A 109 11.43 0.17 4.62
CA SER A 109 12.85 -0.08 4.32
C SER A 109 13.16 0.34 2.89
N ILE A 110 12.31 0.01 1.92
CA ILE A 110 12.46 0.46 0.54
C ILE A 110 12.39 1.99 0.46
N GLY A 111 11.39 2.60 1.11
CA GLY A 111 11.20 4.05 1.13
C GLY A 111 12.41 4.80 1.70
N VAL A 112 12.84 4.46 2.90
CA VAL A 112 14.00 5.05 3.59
C VAL A 112 15.28 4.80 2.78
N GLY A 113 15.46 3.57 2.27
CA GLY A 113 16.61 3.23 1.43
C GLY A 113 16.71 4.14 0.21
N MET A 114 15.60 4.36 -0.51
CA MET A 114 15.57 5.29 -1.65
C MET A 114 15.75 6.74 -1.23
N ASP A 115 15.16 7.16 -0.11
CA ASP A 115 15.31 8.53 0.39
C ASP A 115 16.79 8.83 0.67
N PHE A 116 17.58 7.87 1.15
CA PHE A 116 19.02 8.06 1.38
C PHE A 116 19.89 7.83 0.13
N LEU A 117 19.57 6.83 -0.69
CA LEU A 117 20.49 6.33 -1.73
C LEU A 117 20.14 6.77 -3.16
N CYS A 118 18.91 7.23 -3.41
CA CYS A 118 18.43 7.52 -4.75
C CYS A 118 18.14 9.01 -4.94
N ASN A 119 17.87 9.37 -6.20
CA ASN A 119 17.38 10.70 -6.57
C ASN A 119 15.92 10.87 -6.09
N PRO A 120 15.55 12.00 -5.46
CA PRO A 120 14.21 12.19 -4.89
C PRO A 120 13.04 12.09 -5.90
N ASN A 121 13.27 12.48 -7.16
CA ASN A 121 12.21 12.46 -8.18
C ASN A 121 11.90 11.05 -8.66
N SER A 122 12.93 10.21 -8.86
CA SER A 122 12.71 8.80 -9.22
C SER A 122 12.20 7.99 -8.03
N ALA A 123 12.71 8.26 -6.82
CA ALA A 123 12.36 7.55 -5.59
C ALA A 123 10.85 7.46 -5.36
N ARG A 124 10.13 8.59 -5.42
CA ARG A 124 8.68 8.61 -5.18
C ARG A 124 7.89 7.67 -6.10
N LYS A 125 8.24 7.64 -7.39
CA LYS A 125 7.61 6.76 -8.37
C LYS A 125 7.93 5.30 -8.08
N HIS A 126 9.20 4.98 -7.82
CA HIS A 126 9.61 3.60 -7.54
C HIS A 126 9.01 3.08 -6.23
N VAL A 127 8.95 3.87 -5.16
CA VAL A 127 8.29 3.46 -3.90
C VAL A 127 6.82 3.09 -4.13
N GLY A 128 6.10 3.87 -4.94
CA GLY A 128 4.71 3.56 -5.32
C GLY A 128 4.60 2.23 -6.07
N ASN A 129 5.46 2.03 -7.07
CA ASN A 129 5.48 0.77 -7.81
C ASN A 129 5.83 -0.43 -6.91
N ARG A 130 6.75 -0.27 -5.93
CA ARG A 130 7.16 -1.34 -5.00
C ARG A 130 6.04 -1.68 -4.04
N PHE A 131 5.23 -0.69 -3.66
CA PHE A 131 4.02 -0.95 -2.90
C PHE A 131 3.01 -1.78 -3.70
N GLU A 132 2.75 -1.41 -4.97
CA GLU A 132 1.86 -2.17 -5.86
C GLU A 132 2.32 -3.63 -6.01
N GLU A 133 3.60 -3.83 -6.36
CA GLU A 133 4.18 -5.16 -6.50
C GLU A 133 4.16 -5.95 -5.17
N LEU A 134 4.39 -5.31 -4.03
CA LEU A 134 4.33 -5.98 -2.73
C LEU A 134 2.92 -6.48 -2.45
N ILE A 135 1.90 -5.62 -2.54
CA ILE A 135 0.51 -6.02 -2.30
C ILE A 135 0.10 -7.14 -3.26
N ARG A 136 0.48 -7.04 -4.54
CA ARG A 136 0.22 -8.08 -5.54
C ARG A 136 0.78 -9.45 -5.13
N ASN A 137 2.03 -9.48 -4.68
CA ASN A 137 2.65 -10.72 -4.21
C ASN A 137 2.02 -11.26 -2.93
N ILE A 138 1.56 -10.40 -2.03
CA ILE A 138 0.86 -10.81 -0.80
C ILE A 138 -0.46 -11.49 -1.12
N VAL A 139 -1.28 -10.87 -1.98
CA VAL A 139 -2.59 -11.47 -2.35
C VAL A 139 -2.40 -12.77 -3.14
N SER A 140 -1.39 -12.86 -4.02
CA SER A 140 -1.03 -14.12 -4.69
C SER A 140 -0.59 -15.20 -3.69
N GLN A 141 0.25 -14.86 -2.71
CA GLN A 141 0.69 -15.81 -1.69
C GLN A 141 -0.46 -16.27 -0.78
N ALA A 142 -1.45 -15.40 -0.55
CA ALA A 142 -2.70 -15.73 0.14
C ALA A 142 -3.68 -16.56 -0.72
N GLY A 143 -3.32 -16.93 -1.94
CA GLY A 143 -4.13 -17.78 -2.83
C GLY A 143 -5.18 -17.04 -3.65
N ILE A 144 -5.04 -15.72 -3.83
CA ILE A 144 -6.03 -14.89 -4.51
C ILE A 144 -5.53 -14.54 -5.91
N THR A 145 -6.30 -14.96 -6.92
CA THR A 145 -6.04 -14.62 -8.32
C THR A 145 -6.13 -13.12 -8.51
N ASN A 146 -5.14 -12.54 -9.19
CA ASN A 146 -5.12 -11.13 -9.46
C ASN A 146 -4.36 -10.81 -10.75
N ASP A 147 -4.68 -9.66 -11.35
CA ASP A 147 -4.00 -9.14 -12.53
C ASP A 147 -4.08 -7.61 -12.56
N LYS A 148 -3.19 -7.00 -13.34
CA LYS A 148 -3.19 -5.56 -13.61
C LYS A 148 -4.06 -5.28 -14.83
N VAL A 149 -5.28 -4.85 -14.58
CA VAL A 149 -6.22 -4.44 -15.63
C VAL A 149 -6.55 -2.97 -15.44
N VAL A 150 -6.34 -2.17 -16.50
CA VAL A 150 -6.70 -0.75 -16.51
C VAL A 150 -8.01 -0.56 -17.26
N PHE A 151 -9.12 -0.32 -16.55
CA PHE A 151 -10.41 -0.04 -17.18
C PHE A 151 -10.36 1.31 -17.91
N LYS A 152 -10.81 1.32 -19.17
CA LYS A 152 -10.73 2.46 -20.07
C LYS A 152 -12.10 2.84 -20.59
N ILE A 153 -12.39 4.14 -20.48
CA ILE A 153 -13.66 4.73 -20.92
C ILE A 153 -13.41 5.54 -22.19
N PRO A 154 -14.08 5.23 -23.31
CA PRO A 154 -13.99 6.03 -24.52
C PRO A 154 -14.69 7.37 -24.34
N TYR A 155 -14.10 8.44 -24.88
CA TYR A 155 -14.71 9.76 -24.96
C TYR A 155 -14.32 10.45 -26.28
N PRO A 156 -15.22 11.25 -26.89
CA PRO A 156 -14.93 11.97 -28.12
C PRO A 156 -13.92 13.10 -27.88
N SER A 157 -13.02 13.31 -28.83
CA SER A 157 -12.08 14.43 -28.86
C SER A 157 -11.86 14.94 -30.29
N GLU A 158 -11.21 16.09 -30.44
CA GLU A 158 -10.88 16.67 -31.76
C GLU A 158 -10.01 15.75 -32.63
N GLU A 159 -9.22 14.87 -32.02
CA GLU A 159 -8.33 13.90 -32.68
C GLU A 159 -9.00 12.53 -32.88
N GLY A 160 -10.31 12.42 -32.65
CA GLY A 160 -11.05 11.15 -32.62
C GLY A 160 -11.31 10.63 -31.21
N GLU A 161 -11.63 9.34 -31.08
CA GLU A 161 -11.92 8.72 -29.79
C GLU A 161 -10.64 8.60 -28.91
N LYS A 162 -10.69 9.14 -27.70
CA LYS A 162 -9.65 9.00 -26.68
C LYS A 162 -10.14 8.08 -25.55
N LEU A 163 -9.20 7.53 -24.79
CA LEU A 163 -9.47 6.59 -23.70
C LEU A 163 -9.07 7.21 -22.35
N TYR A 164 -10.05 7.46 -21.49
CA TYR A 164 -9.82 7.83 -20.10
C TYR A 164 -9.48 6.57 -19.30
N SER A 165 -8.39 6.60 -18.52
CA SER A 165 -7.97 5.46 -17.70
C SER A 165 -8.43 5.64 -16.25
N CYS A 166 -9.25 4.72 -15.77
CA CYS A 166 -9.60 4.61 -14.35
C CYS A 166 -8.42 4.02 -13.56
N GLU A 167 -8.19 4.52 -12.35
CA GLU A 167 -7.15 3.98 -11.44
C GLU A 167 -7.59 2.63 -10.89
N THR A 168 -7.13 1.60 -11.59
CA THR A 168 -7.38 0.19 -11.34
C THR A 168 -6.00 -0.46 -11.22
N ASP A 169 -5.42 -0.40 -10.03
CA ASP A 169 -4.04 -0.81 -9.80
C ASP A 169 -3.93 -2.35 -9.83
N ILE A 170 -4.92 -3.04 -9.24
CA ILE A 170 -5.04 -4.51 -9.25
C ILE A 170 -6.54 -4.88 -9.34
N ILE A 171 -6.88 -5.93 -10.08
CA ILE A 171 -8.18 -6.61 -9.98
C ILE A 171 -7.98 -7.95 -9.29
N LEU A 172 -8.83 -8.26 -8.31
CA LEU A 172 -8.86 -9.53 -7.60
C LEU A 172 -10.06 -10.35 -8.07
N SER A 173 -9.84 -11.65 -8.27
CA SER A 173 -10.85 -12.55 -8.84
C SER A 173 -11.07 -13.79 -7.98
N PRO A 174 -12.32 -14.24 -7.82
CA PRO A 174 -12.62 -15.55 -7.23
C PRO A 174 -12.38 -16.70 -8.23
N HIS A 175 -12.05 -16.39 -9.48
CA HIS A 175 -11.83 -17.38 -10.54
C HIS A 175 -10.34 -17.70 -10.70
N GLU A 176 -10.03 -18.74 -11.49
CA GLU A 176 -8.65 -19.11 -11.83
C GLU A 176 -7.89 -18.02 -12.61
N ARG A 177 -8.62 -17.12 -13.28
CA ARG A 177 -8.08 -15.96 -14.00
C ARG A 177 -8.99 -14.76 -13.85
N VAL A 178 -8.41 -13.56 -13.89
CA VAL A 178 -9.17 -12.31 -13.99
C VAL A 178 -9.99 -12.31 -15.27
N LYS A 179 -11.29 -12.05 -15.15
CA LYS A 179 -12.27 -11.97 -16.25
C LYS A 179 -12.46 -10.53 -16.74
N SER A 180 -12.22 -9.55 -15.89
CA SER A 180 -12.20 -8.14 -16.28
C SER A 180 -11.13 -7.87 -17.34
N ASN A 181 -11.38 -6.88 -18.18
CA ASN A 181 -10.42 -6.41 -19.18
C ASN A 181 -10.53 -4.89 -19.32
N ILE A 182 -9.86 -4.32 -20.32
CA ILE A 182 -9.82 -2.87 -20.54
C ILE A 182 -11.20 -2.22 -20.78
N LYS A 183 -12.24 -2.98 -21.14
CA LYS A 183 -13.57 -2.49 -21.49
C LYS A 183 -14.69 -2.99 -20.57
N THR A 184 -14.47 -4.07 -19.83
CA THR A 184 -15.50 -4.69 -18.98
C THR A 184 -14.93 -5.02 -17.61
N ILE A 185 -15.73 -4.78 -16.57
CA ILE A 185 -15.45 -5.25 -15.21
C ILE A 185 -16.40 -6.41 -14.93
N ASN A 186 -15.94 -7.45 -14.26
CA ASN A 186 -16.80 -8.56 -13.86
C ASN A 186 -17.41 -8.30 -12.47
N GLU A 187 -18.69 -8.61 -12.29
CA GLU A 187 -19.46 -8.37 -11.05
C GLU A 187 -18.88 -9.07 -9.81
N ASP A 188 -18.25 -10.23 -10.00
CA ASP A 188 -17.69 -11.04 -8.93
C ASP A 188 -16.28 -10.56 -8.51
N GLU A 189 -15.70 -9.61 -9.24
CA GLU A 189 -14.33 -9.14 -9.05
C GLU A 189 -14.23 -7.84 -8.25
N ILE A 190 -13.07 -7.61 -7.64
CA ILE A 190 -12.81 -6.43 -6.81
C ILE A 190 -11.72 -5.60 -7.47
N VAL A 191 -12.03 -4.33 -7.69
CA VAL A 191 -11.05 -3.33 -8.10
C VAL A 191 -10.31 -2.79 -6.87
N ILE A 192 -8.99 -2.87 -6.89
CA ILE A 192 -8.12 -2.32 -5.85
C ILE A 192 -7.40 -1.09 -6.38
N SER A 193 -7.51 0.02 -5.64
CA SER A 193 -6.64 1.17 -5.83
C SER A 193 -5.62 1.28 -4.70
N LEU A 194 -4.35 1.38 -5.06
CA LEU A 194 -3.21 1.39 -4.16
C LEU A 194 -2.55 2.77 -4.16
N LYS A 195 -2.35 3.34 -2.97
CA LYS A 195 -1.63 4.61 -2.85
C LYS A 195 -0.69 4.60 -1.65
N THR A 196 0.51 5.11 -1.83
CA THR A 196 1.41 5.33 -0.68
C THR A 196 0.91 6.47 0.21
N THR A 197 0.28 7.49 -0.38
CA THR A 197 -0.32 8.64 0.33
C THR A 197 -1.75 8.87 -0.13
N SER A 198 -2.61 9.30 0.79
CA SER A 198 -4.05 9.41 0.57
C SER A 198 -4.52 10.87 0.50
N LYS A 199 -3.66 11.78 0.03
CA LYS A 199 -3.89 13.24 -0.01
C LYS A 199 -5.02 13.63 -1.00
N ASP A 200 -4.80 14.68 -1.79
CA ASP A 200 -5.67 15.15 -2.88
C ASP A 200 -6.03 14.05 -3.89
N ARG A 201 -5.18 13.03 -4.05
CA ARG A 201 -5.41 11.90 -4.97
C ARG A 201 -6.49 10.92 -4.53
N MET A 202 -6.97 10.96 -3.28
CA MET A 202 -8.02 10.05 -2.81
C MET A 202 -9.33 10.23 -3.58
N GLY A 203 -9.69 11.46 -3.94
CA GLY A 203 -10.95 11.73 -4.65
C GLY A 203 -11.06 11.02 -6.00
N LYS A 204 -9.93 10.74 -6.64
CA LYS A 204 -9.90 10.00 -7.91
C LYS A 204 -10.45 8.59 -7.78
N ILE A 205 -10.22 7.89 -6.66
CA ILE A 205 -10.74 6.54 -6.42
C ILE A 205 -12.27 6.53 -6.44
N PHE A 206 -12.89 7.53 -5.80
CA PHE A 206 -14.34 7.66 -5.75
C PHE A 206 -14.94 8.06 -7.10
N LEU A 207 -14.31 9.00 -7.81
CA LEU A 207 -14.71 9.37 -9.16
C LEU A 207 -14.62 8.18 -10.12
N ASP A 208 -13.52 7.43 -10.06
CA ASP A 208 -13.31 6.25 -10.89
C ASP A 208 -14.33 5.15 -10.55
N LYS A 209 -14.69 4.95 -9.27
CA LYS A 209 -15.82 4.04 -8.90
C LYS A 209 -17.11 4.43 -9.61
N LEU A 210 -17.50 5.71 -9.55
CA LEU A 210 -18.72 6.17 -10.21
C LEU A 210 -18.70 5.97 -11.72
N LEU A 211 -17.57 6.28 -12.35
CA LEU A 211 -17.38 6.09 -13.78
C LEU A 211 -17.42 4.61 -14.15
N MET A 212 -16.68 3.76 -13.44
CA MET A 212 -16.68 2.31 -13.66
C MET A 212 -18.09 1.73 -13.55
N GLN A 213 -18.85 2.06 -12.50
CA GLN A 213 -20.24 1.60 -12.35
C GLN A 213 -21.15 2.06 -13.50
N LYS A 214 -20.99 3.31 -13.95
CA LYS A 214 -21.79 3.85 -15.04
C LYS A 214 -21.52 3.13 -16.36
N PHE A 215 -20.25 2.83 -16.66
CA PHE A 215 -19.85 2.23 -17.93
C PHE A 215 -19.83 0.70 -17.93
N ALA A 216 -19.77 0.07 -16.75
CA ALA A 216 -19.95 -1.38 -16.60
C ALA A 216 -21.43 -1.78 -16.51
N GLU A 217 -22.33 -0.82 -16.29
CA GLU A 217 -23.79 -1.03 -16.19
C GLU A 217 -24.23 -1.90 -14.99
N HIS A 218 -23.34 -2.08 -14.01
CA HIS A 218 -23.60 -2.79 -12.75
C HIS A 218 -22.79 -2.18 -11.58
N PRO A 219 -23.13 -2.49 -10.32
CA PRO A 219 -22.29 -2.10 -9.18
C PRO A 219 -20.87 -2.68 -9.27
N VAL A 220 -19.86 -1.88 -8.93
CA VAL A 220 -18.44 -2.28 -8.99
C VAL A 220 -17.85 -2.21 -7.59
N LYS A 221 -17.33 -3.34 -7.11
CA LYS A 221 -16.64 -3.43 -5.82
C LYS A 221 -15.29 -2.73 -5.93
N VAL A 222 -15.11 -1.63 -5.20
CA VAL A 222 -13.84 -0.88 -5.17
C VAL A 222 -13.34 -0.76 -3.74
N VAL A 223 -12.08 -1.11 -3.53
CA VAL A 223 -11.35 -1.01 -2.26
C VAL A 223 -10.14 -0.10 -2.44
N GLY A 224 -9.92 0.79 -1.47
CA GLY A 224 -8.69 1.59 -1.38
C GLY A 224 -7.72 1.00 -0.36
N ILE A 225 -6.45 0.79 -0.73
CA ILE A 225 -5.40 0.39 0.22
C ILE A 225 -4.29 1.44 0.23
N PHE A 226 -3.94 1.88 1.43
CA PHE A 226 -3.05 2.99 1.68
C PHE A 226 -1.88 2.57 2.57
N LEU A 227 -0.66 3.01 2.23
CA LEU A 227 0.45 2.91 3.17
C LEU A 227 0.27 3.92 4.33
N ASN A 228 -0.16 5.15 4.03
CA ASN A 228 -0.02 6.35 4.85
C ASN A 228 1.45 6.72 5.10
N ASP A 229 2.15 7.02 4.01
CA ASP A 229 3.50 7.57 4.01
C ASP A 229 3.53 8.96 4.66
N VAL A 230 3.67 8.98 5.99
CA VAL A 230 3.69 10.18 6.82
C VAL A 230 4.78 11.12 6.33
N GLN A 231 4.49 12.41 6.33
CA GLN A 231 5.42 13.40 5.80
C GLN A 231 6.09 14.17 6.91
N ARG A 232 7.39 14.35 6.77
CA ARG A 232 8.17 15.26 7.60
C ARG A 232 7.70 16.70 7.36
N LYS A 233 7.55 17.47 8.45
CA LYS A 233 7.36 18.91 8.49
C LYS A 233 8.53 19.50 9.27
N ASN A 234 9.42 20.24 8.61
CA ASN A 234 10.66 20.74 9.22
C ASN A 234 11.55 19.59 9.76
N THR A 235 12.40 19.83 10.76
CA THR A 235 13.39 18.83 11.21
C THR A 235 12.83 17.84 12.24
N ASP A 236 11.75 18.19 12.94
CA ASP A 236 11.29 17.52 14.18
C ASP A 236 9.77 17.22 14.21
N LYS A 237 9.01 17.62 13.18
CA LYS A 237 7.56 17.44 13.14
C LYS A 237 7.14 16.53 11.98
N ILE A 238 5.93 16.00 12.12
CA ILE A 238 5.28 15.17 11.10
C ILE A 238 3.88 15.67 10.78
N SER A 239 3.41 15.30 9.60
CA SER A 239 2.06 15.52 9.10
C SER A 239 1.52 14.21 8.52
N TYR A 240 0.33 13.82 8.98
CA TYR A 240 -0.42 12.73 8.36
C TYR A 240 -0.91 13.15 6.98
N THR A 241 -1.05 12.18 6.07
CA THR A 241 -1.47 12.46 4.68
C THR A 241 -2.96 12.27 4.45
N PHE A 242 -3.67 11.71 5.43
CA PHE A 242 -5.09 11.44 5.36
C PHE A 242 -5.92 12.71 5.54
N VAL A 243 -6.66 13.08 4.49
CA VAL A 243 -7.58 14.22 4.48
C VAL A 243 -8.96 13.73 4.91
N SER A 244 -9.13 13.56 6.22
CA SER A 244 -10.25 12.83 6.81
C SER A 244 -11.62 13.46 6.50
N GLY A 245 -11.75 14.78 6.58
CA GLY A 245 -13.02 15.47 6.27
C GLY A 245 -13.46 15.23 4.83
N LEU A 246 -12.51 15.28 3.88
CA LEU A 246 -12.79 15.06 2.46
C LEU A 246 -13.14 13.61 2.17
N PHE A 247 -12.49 12.65 2.84
CA PHE A 247 -12.87 11.23 2.77
C PHE A 247 -14.34 11.02 3.16
N MET A 248 -14.81 11.66 4.24
CA MET A 248 -16.21 11.54 4.65
C MET A 248 -17.17 12.22 3.68
N VAL A 249 -16.78 13.36 3.10
CA VAL A 249 -17.58 14.01 2.05
C VAL A 249 -17.77 13.07 0.86
N TYR A 250 -16.70 12.44 0.37
CA TYR A 250 -16.80 11.49 -0.72
C TYR A 250 -17.61 10.24 -0.35
N THR A 251 -17.36 9.68 0.84
CA THR A 251 -18.05 8.48 1.31
C THR A 251 -19.56 8.70 1.48
N LYS A 252 -19.97 9.87 1.99
CA LYS A 252 -21.39 10.17 2.26
C LYS A 252 -22.14 10.72 1.05
N PHE A 253 -21.47 11.49 0.18
CA PHE A 253 -22.16 12.26 -0.87
C PHE A 253 -21.76 11.87 -2.30
N LEU A 254 -20.70 11.10 -2.52
CA LEU A 254 -20.23 10.73 -3.85
C LEU A 254 -20.40 9.24 -4.12
N ALA A 255 -19.66 8.39 -3.42
CA ALA A 255 -19.77 6.94 -3.50
C ALA A 255 -19.21 6.30 -2.23
N GLN A 256 -19.79 5.20 -1.76
CA GLN A 256 -19.20 4.42 -0.68
C GLN A 256 -18.25 3.37 -1.28
N LEU A 257 -17.01 3.29 -0.82
CA LEU A 257 -16.09 2.18 -1.14
C LEU A 257 -16.47 0.94 -0.31
N GLU A 258 -16.10 -0.24 -0.78
CA GLU A 258 -16.31 -1.49 -0.01
C GLU A 258 -15.42 -1.52 1.25
N GLY A 259 -14.33 -0.77 1.23
CA GLY A 259 -13.47 -0.54 2.38
C GLY A 259 -12.28 0.34 2.03
N ALA A 260 -11.74 1.02 3.04
CA ALA A 260 -10.46 1.70 2.97
C ALA A 260 -9.51 1.10 4.01
N TYR A 261 -8.36 0.59 3.57
CA TYR A 261 -7.44 -0.14 4.42
C TYR A 261 -6.10 0.55 4.51
N PHE A 262 -5.54 0.61 5.72
CA PHE A 262 -4.25 1.24 5.95
C PHE A 262 -3.25 0.23 6.52
N VAL A 263 -2.01 0.28 5.99
CA VAL A 263 -0.87 -0.42 6.61
C VAL A 263 -0.43 0.34 7.87
N ASP A 264 -0.35 1.67 7.81
CA ASP A 264 -0.07 2.56 8.96
C ASP A 264 -1.27 3.48 9.25
N PRO A 265 -2.34 3.00 9.90
CA PRO A 265 -3.57 3.77 10.08
C PRO A 265 -3.32 5.06 10.89
N PRO A 266 -3.64 6.25 10.35
CA PRO A 266 -3.55 7.50 11.10
C PRO A 266 -4.42 7.44 12.37
N PRO A 267 -4.02 8.06 13.50
CA PRO A 267 -4.75 7.94 14.77
C PRO A 267 -6.25 8.30 14.68
N ILE A 268 -6.61 9.28 13.85
CA ILE A 268 -7.99 9.73 13.65
C ILE A 268 -8.93 8.62 13.15
N THR A 269 -8.39 7.62 12.44
CA THR A 269 -9.16 6.50 11.87
C THR A 269 -9.77 5.58 12.92
N LYS A 270 -9.29 5.64 14.17
CA LYS A 270 -9.82 4.82 15.28
C LYS A 270 -11.17 5.34 15.82
N GLY A 271 -11.51 6.60 15.55
CA GLY A 271 -12.74 7.22 16.01
C GLY A 271 -13.87 7.19 14.98
N SER A 272 -15.12 7.30 15.44
CA SER A 272 -16.27 7.51 14.57
C SER A 272 -16.18 8.90 13.89
N PRO A 273 -16.63 9.05 12.63
CA PRO A 273 -17.25 8.02 11.78
C PRO A 273 -16.25 7.17 10.97
N TYR A 274 -14.95 7.37 11.15
CA TYR A 274 -13.92 6.77 10.29
C TYR A 274 -13.76 5.27 10.50
N ASN A 275 -13.87 4.81 11.75
CA ASN A 275 -13.74 3.40 12.13
C ASN A 275 -14.82 2.48 11.53
N GLU A 276 -15.91 3.04 11.02
CA GLU A 276 -16.98 2.31 10.31
C GLU A 276 -16.59 1.99 8.86
N HIS A 277 -15.62 2.71 8.29
CA HIS A 277 -15.23 2.61 6.87
C HIS A 277 -13.75 2.23 6.68
N ILE A 278 -12.94 2.42 7.72
CA ILE A 278 -11.49 2.26 7.68
C ILE A 278 -11.03 1.12 8.58
N SER A 279 -10.13 0.29 8.08
CA SER A 279 -9.57 -0.86 8.81
C SER A 279 -8.08 -1.08 8.50
N SER A 280 -7.42 -2.01 9.18
CA SER A 280 -6.02 -2.37 8.91
C SER A 280 -5.90 -3.23 7.64
N PHE A 281 -4.74 -3.18 6.98
CA PHE A 281 -4.45 -4.07 5.86
C PHE A 281 -4.54 -5.56 6.26
N SER A 282 -4.08 -5.93 7.45
CA SER A 282 -4.23 -7.28 7.99
C SER A 282 -5.69 -7.76 8.02
N LYS A 283 -6.63 -6.89 8.39
CA LYS A 283 -8.07 -7.19 8.38
C LYS A 283 -8.62 -7.40 6.97
N PHE A 284 -8.14 -6.63 6.00
CA PHE A 284 -8.49 -6.85 4.59
C PHE A 284 -8.10 -8.25 4.13
N ILE A 285 -6.81 -8.60 4.26
CA ILE A 285 -6.27 -9.84 3.70
C ILE A 285 -6.76 -11.09 4.43
N ALA A 286 -6.98 -11.00 5.75
CA ALA A 286 -7.40 -12.14 6.55
C ALA A 286 -8.92 -12.39 6.47
N ASP A 287 -9.74 -11.34 6.39
CA ASP A 287 -11.19 -11.47 6.62
C ASP A 287 -12.05 -10.89 5.49
N ASP A 288 -11.86 -9.60 5.19
CA ASP A 288 -12.87 -8.86 4.42
C ASP A 288 -12.83 -9.20 2.93
N ILE A 289 -11.63 -9.44 2.37
CA ILE A 289 -11.44 -9.82 0.97
C ILE A 289 -12.26 -11.05 0.58
N TRP A 290 -12.32 -12.07 1.45
CA TRP A 290 -13.01 -13.32 1.20
C TRP A 290 -14.53 -13.15 1.18
N LYS A 291 -15.06 -12.24 1.99
CA LYS A 291 -16.49 -11.91 2.00
C LYS A 291 -16.87 -11.17 0.72
N LEU A 292 -16.03 -10.25 0.26
CA LEU A 292 -16.26 -9.47 -0.96
C LEU A 292 -16.16 -10.32 -2.24
N LEU A 293 -15.30 -11.35 -2.24
CA LEU A 293 -15.18 -12.30 -3.35
C LEU A 293 -16.30 -13.37 -3.37
N ALA A 294 -16.99 -13.56 -2.25
CA ALA A 294 -18.09 -14.52 -2.12
C ALA A 294 -19.49 -13.89 -2.28
N SER A 295 -19.58 -12.56 -2.26
CA SER A 295 -20.83 -11.79 -2.34
C SER A 295 -21.29 -11.53 -3.77
#